data_AF-A0A8E0I876-F1
#
_entry.id   AF-A0A8E0I876-F1
#
_cell.length_a   1.000
_cell.length_b   1.000
_cell.length_c   1.000
_cell.angle_alpha   90.00
_cell.angle_beta   90.00
_cell.angle_gamma   90.00
#
_symmetry.space_group_name_H-M   'P 1'
#
loop_
_entity.id
_entity.type
_entity.pdbx_description
1 polymer ?
#
loop_
_entity_poly.entity_id
_entity_poly.type
_entity_poly.pdbx_seq_one_letter_code
_entity_poly.pdbx_strand_id
1 'polypeptide(L)' 'MKLFEYTAYQGELNGIIDKFMMLHRWQVGFIRVFSAPDNMITVQLYYWIEVNI' A
#
# COMPACT_ATOMS: atom_id res chain seq x y z
N MET A 1 -8.82 4.19 -10.60
CA MET A 1 -7.84 3.62 -9.65
C MET A 1 -7.44 4.69 -8.65
N LYS A 2 -7.38 4.36 -7.35
CA LYS A 2 -6.84 5.22 -6.30
C LYS A 2 -5.43 4.75 -5.91
N LEU A 3 -4.64 5.69 -5.41
CA LEU A 3 -3.30 5.48 -4.90
C LEU A 3 -3.30 5.66 -3.38
N PHE A 4 -2.84 4.65 -2.65
CA PHE A 4 -2.44 4.78 -1.27
C PHE A 4 -0.91 4.71 -1.23
N GLU A 5 -0.26 5.75 -0.73
CA GLU A 5 1.19 5.83 -0.59
C GLU A 5 1.55 5.93 0.89
N TYR A 6 2.54 5.15 1.30
CA TYR A 6 3.01 5.17 2.68
C TYR A 6 4.51 4.90 2.75
N THR A 7 5.21 5.70 3.56
CA THR A 7 6.66 5.61 3.76
C THR A 7 6.98 5.38 5.23
N ALA A 8 7.70 4.31 5.54
CA ALA A 8 8.09 3.98 6.92
C ALA A 8 9.35 3.12 6.97
N TYR A 9 9.86 2.88 8.17
CA TYR A 9 10.88 1.88 8.41
C TYR A 9 10.34 0.48 8.09
N GLN A 10 11.21 -0.41 7.59
CA GLN A 10 10.83 -1.75 7.14
C GLN A 10 10.02 -2.55 8.18
N GLY A 11 10.30 -2.38 9.48
CA GLY A 11 9.59 -3.07 10.57
C GLY A 11 8.13 -2.63 10.75
N GLU A 12 7.80 -1.38 10.46
CA GLU A 12 6.43 -0.83 10.60
C GLU A 12 5.57 -1.13 9.37
N LEU A 13 6.24 -1.34 8.23
CA LEU A 13 5.61 -1.43 6.93
C LEU A 13 4.77 -2.70 6.74
N ASN A 14 5.23 -3.83 7.26
CA ASN A 14 4.51 -5.10 7.19
C ASN A 14 3.10 -4.98 7.80
N GLY A 15 2.98 -4.35 8.97
CA GLY A 15 1.69 -4.21 9.65
C GLY A 15 0.69 -3.32 8.91
N ILE A 16 1.18 -2.37 8.10
CA ILE A 16 0.33 -1.45 7.33
C ILE A 16 -0.12 -2.09 6.02
N ILE A 17 0.78 -2.80 5.33
CA ILE A 17 0.41 -3.60 4.17
C ILE A 17 -0.61 -4.67 4.56
N ASP A 18 -0.40 -5.39 5.67
CA ASP A 18 -1.33 -6.45 6.10
C ASP A 18 -2.74 -5.90 6.37
N LYS A 19 -2.84 -4.77 7.08
CA LYS A 19 -4.14 -4.12 7.33
C LYS A 19 -4.80 -3.64 6.03
N PHE A 20 -4.02 -3.06 5.12
CA PHE A 20 -4.55 -2.59 3.83
C PHE A 20 -5.02 -3.77 2.98
N MET A 21 -4.21 -4.82 2.86
CA MET A 21 -4.55 -6.03 2.13
C MET A 21 -5.76 -6.73 2.73
N MET A 22 -5.93 -6.75 4.05
CA MET A 22 -7.12 -7.32 4.69
C MET A 22 -8.42 -6.63 4.23
N LEU A 23 -8.40 -5.31 4.07
CA LEU A 23 -9.58 -4.53 3.68
C LEU A 23 -9.79 -4.46 2.16
N HIS A 24 -8.72 -4.42 1.40
CA HIS A 24 -8.75 -4.08 -0.02
C HIS A 24 -8.18 -5.18 -0.93
N ARG A 25 -7.97 -6.42 -0.45
CA ARG A 25 -7.32 -7.50 -1.20
C ARG A 25 -7.81 -7.64 -2.64
N TRP A 26 -9.13 -7.70 -2.81
CA TRP A 26 -9.80 -7.91 -4.09
C TRP A 26 -9.78 -6.66 -4.99
N GLN A 27 -9.44 -5.53 -4.40
CA GLN A 27 -9.36 -4.23 -5.06
C GLN A 27 -7.92 -3.85 -5.43
N VAL A 28 -6.90 -4.53 -4.91
CA VAL A 28 -5.50 -4.21 -5.23
C VAL A 28 -5.17 -4.68 -6.65
N GLY A 29 -4.89 -3.73 -7.53
CA GLY A 29 -4.43 -3.99 -8.89
C GLY A 29 -2.91 -4.16 -8.96
N PHE A 30 -2.14 -3.34 -8.25
CA PHE A 30 -0.68 -3.39 -8.27
C PHE A 30 -0.03 -2.75 -7.04
N ILE A 31 1.17 -3.23 -6.69
CA ILE A 31 2.00 -2.75 -5.58
C ILE A 31 3.37 -2.33 -6.13
N ARG A 32 3.83 -1.12 -5.80
CA ARG A 32 5.23 -0.70 -6.01
C ARG A 32 5.91 -0.47 -4.68
N VAL A 33 7.17 -0.85 -4.61
CA VAL A 33 8.03 -0.69 -3.44
C VAL A 33 9.31 0.00 -3.87
N PHE A 34 9.69 1.05 -3.17
CA PHE A 34 10.89 1.83 -3.45
C PHE A 34 11.69 2.04 -2.16
N SER A 35 13.02 2.06 -2.28
CA SER A 35 13.88 2.56 -1.21
C SER A 35 13.68 4.07 -1.06
N ALA A 36 13.48 4.51 0.18
CA ALA A 36 13.45 5.91 0.57
C ALA A 36 14.73 6.24 1.37
N PRO A 37 15.04 7.53 1.60
CA PRO A 37 16.15 7.92 2.48
C PRO A 37 16.04 7.31 3.88
N ASP A 38 17.15 7.35 4.62
CA ASP A 38 17.18 6.97 6.04
C ASP A 38 16.73 5.53 6.34
N ASN A 39 17.05 4.58 5.45
CA ASN A 39 16.63 3.17 5.53
C ASN A 39 15.11 2.95 5.57
N MET A 40 14.35 3.92 5.08
CA MET A 40 12.90 3.81 4.93
C MET A 40 12.55 3.16 3.59
N ILE A 41 11.31 2.70 3.50
CA ILE A 41 10.73 2.13 2.29
C ILE A 41 9.41 2.85 2.03
N THR A 42 9.17 3.18 0.77
CA THR A 42 7.88 3.70 0.29
C THR A 42 7.12 2.60 -0.42
N VAL A 43 5.85 2.42 -0.08
CA VAL A 43 4.94 1.50 -0.75
C VAL A 43 3.78 2.26 -1.34
N GLN A 44 3.54 2.01 -2.62
CA GLN A 44 2.41 2.53 -3.38
C GLN A 44 1.47 1.38 -3.72
N LEU A 45 0.23 1.47 -3.24
CA LEU A 45 -0.84 0.53 -3.49
C LEU A 45 -1.83 1.16 -4.46
N TYR A 46 -1.95 0.58 -5.64
CA TYR A 46 -2.92 0.96 -6.64
C TYR A 46 -4.13 0.06 -6.54
N TYR A 47 -5.28 0.64 -6.23
CA TYR A 47 -6.50 -0.12 -5.98
C TYR A 47 -7.72 0.45 -6.68
N TRP A 48 -8.71 -0.40 -6.94
CA TRP A 48 -9.98 -0.06 -7.54
C TRP A 48 -10.98 0.23 -6.42
N ILE A 49 -11.81 1.25 -6.60
CA ILE A 49 -12.98 1.42 -5.74
C ILE A 49 -14.15 0.88 -6.53
N GLU A 50 -14.82 -0.12 -5.96
CA GLU A 50 -16.18 -0.43 -6.40
C GLU A 50 -17.07 0.74 -6.00
N VAL A 51 -17.51 1.48 -7.00
CA VAL A 51 -18.60 2.43 -6.83
C VAL A 51 -19.86 1.58 -6.83
N ASN A 52 -20.41 1.29 -5.65
CA ASN A 52 -21.79 0.81 -5.56
C ASN A 52 -22.67 1.99 -5.99
N ILE A 53 -23.23 1.89 -7.21
CA ILE A 53 -24.25 2.81 -7.75
C ILE A 53 -25.62 2.24 -7.38
#